data_AF-A0A2P8F8Y6-F1
#
_entry.id   AF-A0A2P8F8Y6-F1
#
_cell.length_a   1.000
_cell.length_b   1.000
_cell.length_c   1.000
_cell.angle_alpha   90.00
_cell.angle_beta   90.00
_cell.angle_gamma   90.00
#
_symmetry.space_group_name_H-M   'P 1'
#
loop_
_entity.id
_entity.type
_entity.pdbx_description
1 polymer ?
#
loop_
_entity_poly.entity_id
_entity_poly.type
_entity_poly.pdbx_seq_one_letter_code
_entity_poly.pdbx_strand_id
1 'polypeptide(L)' 'MSRERIHDAIWGDVVVGDNSLTNAIIIRKAFGDNARNPSVIETIPKRGYRLIAEVTTLKPPVAKRSFGWV' A
#
# COMPACT_ATOMS: atom_id res chain seq x y z
N MET A 1 -15.04 -13.26 -17.04
CA MET A 1 -14.37 -12.56 -15.91
C MET A 1 -15.06 -11.23 -15.73
N SER A 2 -15.87 -11.05 -14.69
CA SER A 2 -16.67 -9.81 -14.49
C SER A 2 -15.84 -8.73 -13.80
N ARG A 3 -16.26 -7.48 -13.93
CA ARG A 3 -15.60 -6.31 -13.35
C ARG A 3 -15.49 -6.43 -11.82
N GLU A 4 -16.50 -7.01 -11.18
CA GLU A 4 -16.55 -7.24 -9.73
C GLU A 4 -15.46 -8.21 -9.29
N ARG A 5 -15.22 -9.30 -10.04
CA ARG A 5 -14.16 -10.26 -9.69
C ARG A 5 -12.75 -9.68 -9.81
N ILE A 6 -12.53 -8.77 -10.76
CA ILE A 6 -11.25 -8.06 -10.89
C ILE A 6 -11.08 -7.08 -9.73
N HIS A 7 -12.16 -6.41 -9.33
CA HIS A 7 -12.13 -5.48 -8.20
C HIS A 7 -11.83 -6.20 -6.88
N ASP A 8 -12.51 -7.31 -6.59
CA ASP A 8 -12.28 -8.12 -5.39
C ASP A 8 -10.90 -8.79 -5.39
N ALA A 9 -10.45 -9.32 -6.54
CA ALA A 9 -9.15 -9.97 -6.63
C ALA A 9 -7.98 -9.00 -6.47
N ILE A 10 -8.16 -7.72 -6.82
CA ILE A 10 -7.11 -6.70 -6.71
C ILE A 10 -7.18 -6.00 -5.34
N TRP A 11 -8.38 -5.69 -4.83
CA TRP A 11 -8.55 -4.85 -3.64
C TRP A 11 -9.07 -5.52 -2.37
N GLY A 12 -9.54 -6.77 -2.40
CA GLY A 12 -9.99 -7.48 -1.19
C GLY A 12 -10.83 -6.61 -0.24
N ASP A 13 -10.55 -6.68 1.06
CA ASP A 13 -11.17 -5.88 2.14
C ASP A 13 -10.58 -4.46 2.30
N VAL A 14 -9.84 -3.95 1.32
CA VAL A 14 -9.27 -2.60 1.41
C VAL A 14 -10.39 -1.60 1.17
N VAL A 15 -10.88 -1.00 2.26
CA VAL A 15 -11.77 0.16 2.22
C VAL A 15 -11.04 1.28 1.49
N VAL A 16 -11.32 1.43 0.19
CA VAL A 16 -10.98 2.64 -0.57
C VAL A 16 -11.94 3.73 -0.09
N GLY A 17 -11.70 4.25 1.10
CA GLY A 17 -12.42 5.40 1.61
C GLY A 17 -12.04 6.65 0.82
N ASP A 18 -12.92 7.65 0.82
CA ASP A 18 -12.69 8.98 0.22
C ASP A 18 -11.40 9.68 0.67
N ASN A 19 -10.71 9.12 1.67
CA ASN A 19 -9.43 9.59 2.20
C ASN A 19 -8.21 9.32 1.30
N SER A 20 -8.41 8.98 0.04
CA SER A 20 -7.33 8.73 -0.92
C SER A 20 -6.34 9.91 -1.05
N LEU A 21 -6.85 11.15 -1.05
CA LEU A 21 -6.04 12.38 -1.04
C LEU A 21 -5.25 12.52 0.26
N THR A 22 -5.90 12.32 1.40
CA THR A 22 -5.26 12.39 2.73
C THR A 22 -4.12 11.38 2.84
N ASN A 23 -4.36 10.14 2.44
CA ASN A 23 -3.36 9.08 2.44
C ASN A 23 -2.19 9.41 1.49
N ALA A 24 -2.48 9.91 0.29
CA ALA A 24 -1.44 10.34 -0.65
C ALA A 24 -0.56 11.45 -0.06
N ILE A 25 -1.14 12.43 0.65
CA ILE A 25 -0.38 13.50 1.32
C ILE A 25 0.48 12.95 2.45
N ILE A 26 -0.06 12.08 3.30
CA ILE A 26 0.66 11.49 4.44
C ILE A 26 1.87 10.69 3.93
N ILE A 27 1.65 9.80 2.97
CA ILE A 27 2.70 8.95 2.43
C ILE A 27 3.74 9.81 1.71
N ARG A 28 3.33 10.81 0.91
CA ARG A 28 4.29 11.71 0.24
C ARG A 28 5.19 12.43 1.23
N LYS A 29 4.63 12.94 2.34
CA LYS A 29 5.41 13.57 3.40
C LYS A 29 6.37 12.59 4.08
N ALA A 30 5.91 11.37 4.36
CA ALA A 30 6.73 10.34 5.01
C ALA A 30 7.95 9.94 4.16
N PHE A 31 7.80 9.89 2.84
CA PHE A 31 8.88 9.49 1.92
C PHE A 31 9.60 10.66 1.24
N GLY A 32 9.22 11.92 1.51
CA GLY A 32 9.75 13.08 0.80
C GLY A 32 9.43 13.11 -0.70
N ASP A 33 8.33 12.46 -1.09
CA ASP A 33 7.94 12.26 -2.49
C ASP A 33 7.34 13.54 -3.11
N ASN A 34 7.65 13.78 -4.38
CA ASN A 34 7.22 14.97 -5.11
C ASN A 34 6.09 14.64 -6.09
N ALA A 35 4.93 15.27 -5.93
CA ALA A 35 3.78 15.04 -6.81
C ALA A 35 4.05 15.38 -8.30
N ARG A 36 5.03 16.24 -8.61
CA ARG A 36 5.43 16.58 -9.98
C ARG A 36 6.41 15.58 -10.60
N ASN A 37 7.13 14.83 -9.77
CA ASN A 37 8.06 13.79 -10.18
C ASN A 37 7.99 12.63 -9.18
N PRO A 38 6.90 11.84 -9.21
CA PRO A 38 6.61 10.87 -8.16
C PRO A 38 7.56 9.68 -8.23
N SER A 39 8.12 9.29 -7.09
CA SER A 39 8.87 8.05 -6.89
C SER A 39 8.10 7.03 -6.05
N VAL A 40 7.09 7.47 -5.29
CA VAL A 40 6.31 6.59 -4.40
C VAL A 40 4.83 6.57 -4.79
N ILE A 41 4.18 7.72 -4.94
CA ILE A 41 2.75 7.79 -5.28
C ILE A 41 2.52 8.62 -6.54
N GLU A 42 1.99 7.95 -7.56
CA GLU A 42 1.51 8.58 -8.78
C GLU A 42 0.04 8.98 -8.66
N THR A 43 -0.31 10.18 -9.13
CA THR A 43 -1.70 10.61 -9.28
C THR A 43 -2.20 10.22 -10.66
N ILE A 44 -3.30 9.46 -10.73
CA ILE A 44 -3.99 9.13 -11.99
C ILE A 44 -5.25 9.99 -12.10
N PRO A 45 -5.31 10.94 -13.05
CA PRO A 45 -6.46 11.83 -13.21
C PRO A 45 -7.78 11.07 -13.31
N LYS A 46 -8.79 11.51 -12.54
CA LYS A 46 -10.14 10.92 -12.48
C LYS A 46 -10.20 9.46 -12.02
N ARG A 47 -9.08 8.88 -11.54
CA ARG A 47 -9.03 7.50 -11.02
C ARG A 47 -8.53 7.42 -9.58
N GLY A 48 -7.64 8.33 -9.17
CA GLY A 48 -7.11 8.38 -7.80
C GLY A 48 -5.60 8.31 -7.77
N TYR A 49 -5.05 7.48 -6.88
CA TYR A 49 -3.61 7.37 -6.63
C TYR A 49 -3.14 5.92 -6.78
N ARG A 50 -1.88 5.76 -7.20
CA ARG A 50 -1.23 4.45 -7.37
C ARG A 50 0.13 4.46 -6.67
N LEU A 51 0.40 3.41 -5.89
CA LEU A 51 1.73 3.13 -5.36
C LEU A 51 2.61 2.62 -6.50
N ILE A 52 3.76 3.26 -6.70
CA ILE A 52 4.75 2.91 -7.74
C ILE A 52 6.13 2.53 -7.18
N ALA A 53 6.32 2.67 -5.86
CA ALA A 53 7.53 2.22 -5.20
C ALA A 53 7.64 0.69 -5.21
N GLU A 54 8.87 0.18 -5.31
CA GLU A 54 9.13 -1.25 -5.13
C GLU A 54 8.76 -1.68 -3.71
N VAL A 55 7.96 -2.75 -3.61
CA VAL A 55 7.52 -3.33 -2.35
C VAL A 55 8.21 -4.67 -2.13
N THR A 56 8.69 -4.89 -0.91
CA THR A 56 9.26 -6.17 -0.47
C THR A 56 8.50 -6.67 0.74
N THR A 57 8.21 -7.97 0.76
CA THR A 57 7.65 -8.63 1.93
C THR A 57 8.74 -8.80 2.98
N LEU A 58 8.55 -8.19 4.16
CA LEU A 58 9.40 -8.50 5.31
C LEU A 58 9.10 -9.94 5.75
N LYS A 59 10.12 -10.80 5.72
CA LYS A 59 9.99 -12.15 6.26
C LYS A 59 9.79 -12.00 7.78
N PRO A 60 8.71 -12.57 8.36
CA PRO A 60 8.49 -12.44 9.80
C PRO A 60 9.70 -13.02 10.55
N PRO A 61 10.11 -12.41 11.67
CA PRO A 61 11.20 -12.94 12.46
C PRO A 61 10.86 -14.36 12.88
N VAL A 62 11.76 -15.30 12.58
CA VAL A 62 11.62 -16.69 13.06
C VAL A 62 11.68 -16.61 14.58
N ALA A 63 10.52 -16.77 15.24
CA ALA A 63 10.44 -16.79 16.68
C ALA A 63 11.32 -17.92 17.21
N LYS A 64 12.44 -17.58 17.85
CA LYS A 64 13.21 -18.54 18.63
C LYS A 64 12.37 -18.91 19.84
N ARG A 65 11.61 -20.01 19.74
CA ARG A 65 11.05 -20.68 20.92
C ARG A 65 12.20 -21.25 21.74
N SER A 66 12.73 -20.49 22.68
CA SER A 66 13.47 -21.04 23.80
C SER A 66 12.45 -21.62 24.79
N PHE A 67 12.07 -22.88 24.57
CA PHE A 67 11.47 -23.70 25.62
C PHE A 67 12.63 -24.37 26.39
N GLY A 68 13.14 -23.68 27.41
CA GLY A 68 13.96 -24.30 28.46
C GLY A 68 13.03 -24.64 29.62
N TRP A 69 12.90 -25.93 29.91
CA TRP A 69 12.01 -26.48 30.94
C TRP A 69 12.54 -26.16 32.34
N VAL A 70 11.61 -25.85 33.25
CA VAL A 70 11.80 -25.86 34.71
C VAL A 70 12.03 -27.28 35.20
#